data_AF-A0AAW4KMF8-F1
#
_entry.id   AF-A0AAW4KMF8-F1
#
_cell.length_a   1.000
_cell.length_b   1.000
_cell.length_c   1.000
_cell.angle_alpha   90.00
_cell.angle_beta   90.00
_cell.angle_gamma   90.00
#
_symmetry.space_group_name_H-M   'P 1'
#
loop_
_entity.id
_entity.type
_entity.pdbx_description
1 polymer ?
#
loop_
_entity_poly.entity_id
_entity_poly.type
_entity_poly.pdbx_seq_one_letter_code
_entity_poly.pdbx_strand_id
1 'polypeptide(L)' 'QRNNTATGAVDDHYVLSVLVGRDQWDAIDFNRLDAIDPAATLNACGAVVKLDRSARFVEVTPMDMLVLN' A
#
# COMPACT_ATOMS: atom_id res chain seq x y z
N GLN A 1 -4.25 -12.13 -1.71
CA GLN A 1 -5.19 -12.91 -2.55
C GLN A 1 -6.00 -13.83 -1.67
N ARG A 2 -7.33 -13.81 -1.79
CA ARG A 2 -8.22 -14.67 -0.99
C ARG A 2 -9.07 -15.50 -1.94
N ASN A 3 -9.09 -16.81 -1.74
CA ASN A 3 -9.99 -17.67 -2.51
C ASN A 3 -11.42 -17.47 -2.01
N ASN A 4 -12.30 -17.09 -2.92
CA ASN A 4 -13.73 -17.14 -2.68
C ASN A 4 -14.19 -18.59 -2.84
N THR A 5 -14.42 -19.28 -1.72
CA THR A 5 -14.81 -20.69 -1.71
C THR A 5 -16.20 -20.95 -2.30
N ALA A 6 -17.01 -19.92 -2.51
CA ALA A 6 -18.33 -20.04 -3.13
C ALA A 6 -18.32 -19.92 -4.66
N THR A 7 -17.38 -19.17 -5.24
CA THR A 7 -17.33 -18.89 -6.68
C THR A 7 -16.07 -19.46 -7.36
N GLY A 8 -15.07 -19.87 -6.59
CA GLY A 8 -13.77 -20.28 -7.11
C GLY A 8 -12.92 -19.13 -7.65
N ALA A 9 -13.39 -17.88 -7.51
CA ALA A 9 -12.68 -16.69 -7.96
C ALA A 9 -11.53 -16.35 -7.00
N VAL A 10 -10.41 -15.93 -7.57
CA VAL A 10 -9.31 -15.29 -6.84
C VAL A 10 -9.57 -13.79 -6.91
N ASP A 11 -10.00 -13.22 -5.79
CA ASP A 11 -10.21 -11.78 -5.68
C ASP A 11 -8.95 -11.12 -5.10
N ASP A 12 -8.50 -10.05 -5.76
CA ASP A 12 -7.39 -9.22 -5.31
C ASP A 12 -7.89 -8.21 -4.29
N HIS A 13 -7.76 -8.56 -3.00
CA HIS A 13 -8.00 -7.63 -1.91
C HIS A 13 -6.74 -6.83 -1.60
N TYR A 14 -6.77 -5.54 -1.92
CA TYR A 14 -5.74 -4.59 -1.57
C TYR A 14 -6.01 -4.02 -0.18
N VAL A 15 -5.00 -3.99 0.68
CA VAL A 15 -5.11 -3.46 2.06
C VAL A 15 -4.27 -2.21 2.30
N LEU A 16 -3.42 -1.88 1.33
CA LEU A 16 -2.56 -0.71 1.31
C LEU A 16 -2.45 -0.27 -0.16
N SER A 17 -2.51 1.04 -0.38
CA SER A 17 -2.23 1.66 -1.67
C SER A 17 -1.39 2.90 -1.47
N VAL A 18 -0.35 3.09 -2.28
CA VAL A 18 0.51 4.28 -2.22
C VAL A 18 0.89 4.68 -3.64
N LEU A 19 1.00 5.97 -3.89
CA LEU A 19 1.56 6.52 -5.12
C LEU A 19 2.86 7.20 -4.77
N VAL A 20 3.97 6.69 -5.29
CA VAL A 20 5.31 7.24 -5.03
C VAL A 20 5.77 7.96 -6.29
N GLY A 21 5.94 9.28 -6.17
CA GLY A 21 6.52 10.08 -7.23
C GLY A 21 8.01 9.78 -7.44
N ARG A 22 8.56 10.15 -8.60
CA ARG A 22 9.97 9.91 -8.91
C ARG A 22 10.92 10.54 -7.89
N ASP A 23 10.68 11.80 -7.52
CA ASP A 23 11.52 12.51 -6.55
C ASP A 23 11.47 11.86 -5.16
N GLN A 24 10.31 11.32 -4.76
CA GLN A 24 10.15 10.60 -3.49
C GLN A 24 10.87 9.26 -3.50
N TRP A 25 10.86 8.57 -4.66
CA TRP A 25 11.58 7.32 -4.85
C TRP A 25 13.09 7.52 -4.80
N ASP A 26 13.59 8.57 -5.45
CA ASP A 26 15.02 8.88 -5.51
C ASP A 26 15.58 9.37 -4.15
N ALA A 27 14.70 9.84 -3.25
CA ALA A 27 15.06 10.20 -1.88
C ALA A 27 15.28 8.99 -0.95
N ILE A 28 14.93 7.78 -1.38
CA ILE A 28 15.13 6.55 -0.59
C ILE A 28 16.61 6.13 -0.68
N ASP A 29 17.31 6.07 0.46
CA ASP A 29 18.66 5.53 0.52
C ASP A 29 18.64 3.99 0.47
N PHE A 30 18.75 3.45 -0.74
CA PHE A 30 18.77 2.00 -0.98
C PHE A 30 19.96 1.26 -0.36
N ASN A 31 21.02 1.98 0.07
CA ASN A 31 22.16 1.35 0.74
C ASN A 31 21.91 1.08 2.22
N ARG A 32 20.80 1.61 2.78
CA ARG A 32 20.45 1.52 4.20
C ARG A 32 18.99 1.11 4.40
N LEU A 33 18.49 0.21 3.55
CA LEU A 33 17.12 -0.30 3.63
C LEU A 33 16.82 -0.98 4.97
N ASP A 34 17.82 -1.56 5.61
CA ASP A 34 17.73 -2.17 6.94
C ASP A 34 17.42 -1.15 8.04
N ALA A 35 17.77 0.11 7.83
CA ALA A 35 17.49 1.21 8.76
C ALA A 35 16.20 1.98 8.43
N ILE A 36 15.51 1.64 7.33
CA ILE A 36 14.27 2.29 6.93
C ILE A 36 13.10 1.66 7.68
N ASP A 37 12.25 2.50 8.30
CA ASP A 37 10.92 2.10 8.76
C ASP A 37 9.95 2.12 7.57
N PRO A 38 9.55 0.95 7.03
CA PRO A 38 8.72 0.90 5.83
C PRO A 38 7.34 1.53 6.06
N ALA A 39 6.78 1.41 7.26
CA ALA A 39 5.46 1.95 7.55
C ALA A 39 5.51 3.48 7.59
N ALA A 40 6.54 4.05 8.24
CA ALA A 40 6.74 5.50 8.26
C ALA A 40 7.00 6.05 6.85
N THR A 41 7.84 5.39 6.05
CA THR A 41 8.17 5.80 4.68
C THR A 41 6.94 5.77 3.76
N LEU A 42 6.15 4.70 3.81
CA LEU A 42 4.93 4.59 3.00
C LEU A 42 3.89 5.63 3.41
N ASN A 43 3.73 5.89 4.71
CA ASN A 43 2.85 6.95 5.21
C ASN A 43 3.33 8.34 4.76
N ALA A 44 4.64 8.60 4.73
CA ALA A 44 5.20 9.85 4.23
C ALA A 44 4.93 10.05 2.72
N CYS A 45 4.77 8.95 1.98
CA CYS A 45 4.34 8.96 0.58
C CYS A 45 2.80 9.02 0.41
N GLY A 46 2.04 9.22 1.49
CA GLY A 46 0.59 9.34 1.43
C GLY A 46 -0.14 7.99 1.28
N ALA A 47 0.41 6.90 1.81
CA ALA A 47 -0.26 5.60 1.76
C ALA A 47 -1.68 5.65 2.32
N VAL A 48 -2.63 5.11 1.54
CA VAL A 48 -4.00 4.82 1.96
C VAL A 48 -4.03 3.43 2.57
N VAL A 49 -4.45 3.39 3.83
CA VAL A 49 -4.61 2.19 4.63
C VAL A 49 -5.88 2.34 5.46
N LYS A 50 -6.59 1.23 5.69
CA LYS A 50 -7.80 1.23 6.50
C LYS A 50 -7.75 0.09 7.50
N LEU A 51 -8.10 0.41 8.74
CA LEU A 51 -8.25 -0.56 9.82
C LEU A 51 -9.72 -0.64 10.26
N ASP A 52 -10.16 -1.83 10.66
CA ASP A 52 -11.41 -1.99 11.39
C ASP A 52 -11.25 -1.60 12.87
N ARG A 53 -12.35 -1.72 13.64
CA ARG A 53 -12.38 -1.42 15.08
C ARG A 53 -11.50 -2.35 15.91
N SER A 54 -11.02 -3.45 15.36
CA SER A 54 -10.12 -4.41 15.98
C SER A 54 -8.68 -4.27 15.49
N ALA A 55 -8.35 -3.14 14.85
CA ALA A 55 -7.05 -2.83 14.29
C ALA A 55 -6.57 -3.84 13.23
N ARG A 56 -7.51 -4.48 12.50
CA ARG A 56 -7.19 -5.37 11.38
C ARG A 56 -7.27 -4.60 10.08
N PHE A 57 -6.34 -4.89 9.17
CA PHE A 57 -6.39 -4.37 7.81
C PHE A 57 -7.67 -4.81 7.11
N VAL A 58 -8.34 -3.85 6.49
CA VAL A 58 -9.50 -4.09 5.63
C VAL A 58 -9.22 -3.58 4.23
N GLU A 59 -10.04 -4.05 3.29
CA GLU A 59 -9.91 -3.70 1.89
C GLU A 59 -9.99 -2.19 1.65
N VAL A 60 -9.13 -1.71 0.75
CA VAL A 60 -9.10 -0.35 0.23
C VAL A 60 -9.20 -0.39 -1.29
N THR A 61 -9.81 0.64 -1.87
CA THR A 61 -9.72 0.89 -3.31
C THR A 61 -8.33 1.42 -3.63
N PRO A 62 -7.57 0.80 -4.55
CA PRO A 62 -6.27 1.33 -4.97
C PRO A 62 -6.39 2.73 -5.55
N MET A 63 -5.37 3.55 -5.30
CA MET A 63 -5.25 4.87 -5.92
C MET A 63 -5.05 4.72 -7.43
N ASP A 64 -5.65 5.63 -8.20
CA ASP A 64 -5.45 5.69 -9.65
C ASP A 64 -4.08 6.30 -9.97
N MET A 65 -3.27 5.60 -10.78
CA MET A 65 -1.97 6.11 -11.23
C MET A 65 -2.08 7.43 -12.01
N LEU A 66 -3.24 7.74 -12.61
CA LEU A 66 -3.49 9.01 -13.28
C LEU A 66 -3.45 10.22 -12.33
N VAL A 67 -3.39 10.01 -11.01
CA VAL A 67 -3.22 11.08 -10.01
C VAL A 67 -1.78 11.60 -9.97
N LEU A 68 -0.78 10.83 -10.44
CA LEU A 68 0.64 11.20 -10.45
C LEU A 68 1.07 12.13 -11.62
N ASN A 69 0.12 12.79 -12.28
CA ASN A 69 0.38 13.64 -13.46
C ASN A 69 1.36 14.80 -13.20
#